data_AF-A0A6I0LN79-F1
#
_entry.id   AF-A0A6I0LN79-F1
#
_cell.length_a   1.000
_cell.length_b   1.000
_cell.length_c   1.000
_cell.angle_alpha   90.00
_cell.angle_beta   90.00
_cell.angle_gamma   90.00
#
_symmetry.space_group_name_H-M   'P 1'
#
loop_
_entity.id
_entity.type
_entity.pdbx_description
1 polymer ?
#
loop_
_entity_poly.entity_id
_entity_poly.type
_entity_poly.pdbx_seq_one_letter_code
_entity_poly.pdbx_strand_id
1 'polypeptide(L)'
;MRINLTKEQQELFNNNFNKSAYKQAKQVIQEAISKAKTFEDLWNSLNSYERDNGFNDDYSIIYCEVELDRSHMETDSDYVGVDFNIYWNDDTNKGHIETVSLHTSDTPDGEVELICFIHPDTCEITEWCYD
;
A
#
# COMPACT_ATOMS: atom_id res chain seq x y z
N MET A 1 17.26 1.19 3.38
CA MET A 1 18.33 1.79 2.57
C MET A 1 17.67 2.87 1.74
N ARG A 2 18.17 4.11 1.77
CA ARG A 2 17.56 5.21 1.00
C ARG A 2 18.08 5.14 -0.43
N ILE A 3 17.21 4.95 -1.41
CA ILE A 3 17.59 4.96 -2.82
C ILE A 3 17.76 6.40 -3.32
N ASN A 4 18.71 6.62 -4.23
CA ASN A 4 18.91 7.92 -4.87
C ASN A 4 18.08 7.94 -6.16
N LEU A 5 16.95 8.64 -6.13
CA LEU A 5 16.10 8.81 -7.30
C LEU A 5 16.71 9.79 -8.31
N THR A 6 16.43 9.57 -9.59
CA THR A 6 16.60 10.61 -10.62
C THR A 6 15.55 11.71 -10.42
N LYS A 7 15.71 12.85 -11.12
CA LYS A 7 14.72 13.93 -11.08
C LYS A 7 13.36 13.46 -11.61
N GLU A 8 13.37 12.69 -12.69
CA GLU A 8 12.17 12.15 -13.34
C GLU A 8 11.41 11.20 -12.40
N GLN A 9 12.13 10.30 -11.71
CA GLN A 9 11.53 9.40 -10.73
C GLN A 9 10.93 10.15 -9.54
N GLN A 10 11.63 11.18 -9.06
CA GLN A 10 11.14 12.02 -7.97
C GLN A 10 9.88 12.81 -8.36
N GLU A 11 9.83 13.30 -9.60
CA GLU A 11 8.68 13.99 -10.16
C GLU A 11 7.49 13.04 -10.31
N LEU A 12 7.68 11.86 -10.91
CA LEU A 12 6.63 10.85 -11.05
C LEU A 12 6.05 10.44 -9.70
N PHE A 13 6.90 10.19 -8.69
CA PHE A 13 6.44 9.89 -7.34
C PHE A 13 5.61 11.02 -6.74
N ASN A 14 6.08 12.27 -6.83
CA ASN A 14 5.37 13.40 -6.26
C ASN A 14 4.01 13.63 -6.95
N ASN A 15 3.94 13.39 -8.25
CA ASN A 15 2.71 13.53 -9.04
C ASN A 15 1.67 12.47 -8.65
N ASN A 16 2.10 11.26 -8.26
CA ASN A 16 1.23 10.13 -7.94
C ASN A 16 1.06 9.87 -6.44
N PHE A 17 1.80 10.54 -5.54
CA PHE A 17 1.75 10.23 -4.10
C PHE A 17 1.16 11.36 -3.27
N ASN A 18 -0.14 11.25 -2.98
CA ASN A 18 -0.82 12.11 -2.02
C ASN A 18 -0.56 11.62 -0.59
N LYS A 19 0.45 12.20 0.07
CA LYS A 19 0.84 11.86 1.45
C LYS A 19 -0.31 12.00 2.46
N SER A 20 -1.25 12.92 2.25
CA SER A 20 -2.40 13.10 3.15
C SER A 20 -3.40 11.97 2.99
N ALA A 21 -3.73 11.59 1.75
CA ALA A 21 -4.61 10.46 1.46
C ALA A 21 -4.00 9.14 1.95
N TYR A 22 -2.70 8.92 1.69
CA TYR A 22 -1.96 7.76 2.18
C TYR A 22 -2.04 7.63 3.71
N LYS A 23 -1.85 8.72 4.46
CA LYS A 23 -1.94 8.69 5.93
C LYS A 23 -3.34 8.31 6.41
N GLN A 24 -4.39 8.77 5.73
CA GLN A 24 -5.77 8.41 6.07
C GLN A 24 -6.02 6.93 5.79
N ALA A 25 -5.64 6.43 4.61
CA ALA A 25 -5.72 5.01 4.26
C ALA A 25 -4.98 4.14 5.28
N LYS A 26 -3.70 4.46 5.54
CA LYS A 26 -2.87 3.76 6.52
C LYS A 26 -3.51 3.73 7.90
N GLN A 27 -4.10 4.83 8.37
CA GLN A 27 -4.75 4.87 9.69
C GLN A 27 -5.89 3.86 9.78
N VAL A 28 -6.72 3.75 8.75
CA VAL A 28 -7.83 2.78 8.72
C VAL A 28 -7.30 1.34 8.81
N ILE A 29 -6.26 1.02 8.02
CA ILE A 29 -5.62 -0.29 8.05
C ILE A 29 -4.98 -0.59 9.41
N GLN A 30 -4.26 0.37 10.00
CA GLN A 30 -3.65 0.22 11.32
C GLN A 30 -4.70 0.03 12.43
N GLU A 31 -5.83 0.74 12.34
CA GLU A 31 -6.93 0.56 13.27
C GLU A 31 -7.54 -0.84 13.15
N ALA A 32 -7.75 -1.35 11.93
CA ALA A 32 -8.21 -2.71 11.68
C ALA A 32 -7.28 -3.75 12.31
N ILE A 33 -5.97 -3.66 12.04
CA ILE A 33 -4.93 -4.52 12.63
C ILE A 33 -4.98 -4.46 14.16
N SER A 34 -5.07 -3.27 14.75
CA SER A 34 -5.03 -3.09 16.20
C SER A 34 -6.25 -3.66 16.94
N LYS A 35 -7.40 -3.74 16.25
CA LYS A 35 -8.67 -4.20 16.82
C LYS A 35 -8.92 -5.69 16.59
N ALA A 36 -8.28 -6.28 15.58
CA ALA A 36 -8.41 -7.69 15.25
C ALA A 36 -7.87 -8.58 16.37
N LYS A 37 -8.58 -9.68 16.66
CA LYS A 37 -8.14 -10.69 17.65
C LYS A 37 -7.69 -11.98 17.00
N THR A 38 -8.00 -12.15 15.72
CA THR A 38 -7.69 -13.31 14.88
C THR A 38 -7.45 -12.83 13.45
N PHE A 39 -6.83 -13.67 12.63
CA PHE A 39 -6.70 -13.41 11.20
C PHE A 39 -8.07 -13.17 10.55
N GLU A 40 -9.07 -13.98 10.89
CA GLU A 40 -10.43 -13.89 10.33
C GLU A 40 -11.12 -12.57 10.69
N ASP A 41 -10.88 -12.03 11.90
CA ASP A 41 -11.37 -10.70 12.27
C ASP A 41 -10.73 -9.61 11.41
N LEU A 42 -9.40 -9.67 11.22
CA LEU A 42 -8.66 -8.73 10.39
C LEU A 42 -9.15 -8.83 8.94
N TRP A 43 -9.19 -10.04 8.39
CA TRP A 43 -9.73 -10.32 7.06
C TRP A 43 -11.11 -9.70 6.94
N ASN A 44 -12.09 -10.04 7.77
CA ASN A 44 -13.44 -9.49 7.62
C ASN A 44 -13.52 -7.96 7.76
N SER A 45 -12.66 -7.34 8.58
CA SER A 45 -12.63 -5.88 8.75
C SER A 45 -12.20 -5.11 7.50
N LEU A 46 -11.48 -5.75 6.58
CA LEU A 46 -10.95 -5.13 5.36
C LEU A 46 -11.85 -5.38 4.12
N ASN A 47 -13.11 -5.79 4.29
CA ASN A 47 -13.92 -6.38 3.18
C ASN A 47 -14.45 -5.38 2.18
N SER A 48 -14.34 -4.10 2.50
CA SER A 48 -14.61 -2.99 1.59
C SER A 48 -13.49 -2.75 0.58
N TYR A 49 -12.34 -3.40 0.76
CA TYR A 49 -11.16 -3.24 -0.09
C TYR A 49 -10.94 -4.46 -0.97
N GLU A 50 -10.35 -4.22 -2.14
CA GLU A 50 -9.75 -5.29 -2.92
C GLU A 50 -8.58 -5.88 -2.13
N ARG A 51 -8.52 -7.21 -2.10
CA ARG A 51 -7.58 -7.92 -1.27
C ARG A 51 -7.37 -9.35 -1.71
N ASP A 52 -6.18 -9.84 -1.41
CA ASP A 52 -5.82 -11.24 -1.57
C ASP A 52 -5.03 -11.70 -0.33
N ASN A 53 -4.83 -13.02 -0.21
CA ASN A 53 -4.01 -13.58 0.84
C ASN A 53 -2.87 -14.44 0.30
N GLY A 54 -1.74 -14.33 0.97
CA GLY A 54 -0.57 -15.17 0.79
C GLY A 54 -0.16 -15.81 2.11
N PHE A 55 0.87 -16.64 2.04
CA PHE A 55 1.48 -17.24 3.22
C PHE A 55 2.99 -17.32 3.02
N ASN A 56 3.73 -17.01 4.08
CA ASN A 56 5.13 -17.40 4.22
C ASN A 56 5.26 -18.23 5.52
N ASP A 57 6.39 -18.92 5.70
CA ASP A 57 6.58 -19.93 6.75
C ASP A 57 6.06 -19.54 8.15
N ASP A 58 6.16 -18.26 8.52
CA ASP A 58 5.82 -17.75 9.85
C ASP A 58 4.60 -16.79 9.87
N TYR A 59 4.09 -16.35 8.72
CA TYR A 59 3.08 -15.31 8.61
C TYR A 59 2.03 -15.57 7.53
N SER A 60 0.77 -15.34 7.89
CA SER A 60 -0.30 -15.07 6.94
C SER A 60 -0.12 -13.66 6.39
N ILE A 61 -0.17 -13.48 5.08
CA ILE A 61 0.00 -12.18 4.42
C ILE A 61 -1.34 -11.76 3.84
N ILE A 62 -1.77 -10.53 4.08
CA ILE A 62 -2.90 -9.91 3.41
C ILE A 62 -2.35 -8.79 2.51
N TYR A 63 -2.65 -8.89 1.22
CA TYR A 63 -2.46 -7.80 0.26
C TYR A 63 -3.77 -7.01 0.26
N CYS A 64 -3.73 -5.73 0.62
CA CYS A 64 -4.93 -4.90 0.73
C CYS A 64 -4.75 -3.63 -0.08
N GLU A 65 -5.51 -3.51 -1.16
CA GLU A 65 -5.45 -2.40 -2.10
C GLU A 65 -6.38 -1.26 -1.68
N VAL A 66 -5.88 -0.03 -1.74
CA VAL A 66 -6.65 1.17 -1.43
C VAL A 66 -6.38 2.24 -2.49
N GLU A 67 -7.43 2.60 -3.25
CA GLU A 67 -7.39 3.76 -4.15
C GLU A 67 -7.18 5.04 -3.33
N LEU A 68 -6.23 5.88 -3.77
CA LEU A 68 -5.91 7.15 -3.15
C LEU A 68 -6.75 8.30 -3.73
N ASP A 69 -7.12 9.25 -2.86
CA ASP A 69 -7.71 10.51 -3.31
C ASP A 69 -6.71 11.31 -4.17
N ARG A 70 -7.08 11.55 -5.43
CA ARG A 70 -6.30 12.26 -6.44
C ARG A 70 -6.47 13.78 -6.41
N SER A 71 -7.29 14.35 -5.53
CA SER A 71 -7.60 15.80 -5.50
C SER A 71 -6.40 16.75 -5.34
N HIS A 72 -5.25 16.23 -4.90
CA HIS A 72 -3.99 16.97 -4.71
C HIS A 72 -2.80 16.36 -5.47
N MET A 73 -3.06 15.46 -6.41
CA MET A 73 -2.07 14.87 -7.29
C MET A 73 -1.99 15.68 -8.60
N GLU A 74 -0.82 15.72 -9.22
CA GLU A 74 -0.61 16.35 -10.53
C GLU A 74 -0.63 15.32 -11.67
N THR A 75 -0.90 14.05 -11.35
CA THR A 75 -0.93 12.97 -12.33
C THR A 75 -2.18 13.00 -13.21
N ASP A 76 -2.00 12.62 -14.49
CA ASP A 76 -3.08 12.37 -15.44
C ASP A 76 -3.61 10.93 -15.35
N SER A 77 -3.03 10.08 -14.49
CA SER A 77 -3.45 8.68 -14.31
C SER A 77 -4.90 8.55 -13.91
N ASP A 78 -5.61 7.60 -14.52
CA ASP A 78 -6.99 7.27 -14.22
C ASP A 78 -7.16 6.52 -12.89
N TYR A 79 -6.09 5.87 -12.43
CA TYR A 79 -6.03 5.15 -11.17
C TYR A 79 -4.72 5.41 -10.43
N VAL A 80 -4.79 5.59 -9.11
CA VAL A 80 -3.63 5.57 -8.22
C VAL A 80 -4.00 4.82 -6.95
N GLY A 81 -3.29 3.73 -6.70
CA GLY A 81 -3.55 2.84 -5.58
C GLY A 81 -2.33 2.65 -4.69
N VAL A 82 -2.57 2.26 -3.44
CA VAL A 82 -1.53 1.68 -2.59
C VAL A 82 -1.95 0.30 -2.11
N ASP A 83 -1.02 -0.64 -2.19
CA ASP A 83 -1.19 -1.95 -1.57
C ASP A 83 -0.48 -1.98 -0.23
N PHE A 84 -1.22 -2.30 0.82
CA PHE A 84 -0.67 -2.59 2.13
C PHE A 84 -0.39 -4.08 2.25
N ASN A 85 0.89 -4.44 2.40
CA ASN A 85 1.31 -5.81 2.70
C ASN A 85 1.28 -6.02 4.20
N ILE A 86 0.21 -6.63 4.70
CA ILE A 86 -0.05 -6.81 6.11
C ILE A 86 0.39 -8.22 6.51
N TYR A 87 1.34 -8.30 7.43
CA TYR A 87 1.83 -9.57 7.95
C TYR A 87 1.09 -9.86 9.25
N TRP A 88 0.57 -11.07 9.38
CA TRP A 88 -0.17 -11.54 10.54
C TRP A 88 0.46 -12.81 11.09
N ASN A 89 0.77 -12.80 12.39
CA ASN A 89 1.31 -13.94 13.11
C ASN A 89 0.18 -14.59 13.94
N ASP A 90 -0.25 -15.78 13.53
CA ASP A 90 -1.36 -16.51 14.15
C ASP A 90 -1.06 -17.00 15.57
N ASP A 91 0.21 -17.27 15.89
CA ASP A 91 0.62 -17.69 17.23
C ASP A 91 0.44 -16.57 18.27
N THR A 92 0.71 -15.33 17.87
CA THR A 92 0.64 -14.16 18.75
C THR A 92 -0.63 -13.34 18.57
N ASN A 93 -1.41 -13.61 17.52
CA ASN A 93 -2.57 -12.83 17.09
C ASN A 93 -2.24 -11.33 16.95
N LYS A 94 -1.15 -11.05 16.24
CA LYS A 94 -0.69 -9.69 15.97
C LYS A 94 -0.32 -9.55 14.52
N GLY A 95 -0.51 -8.35 13.99
CA GLY A 95 0.00 -8.01 12.68
C GLY A 95 0.60 -6.62 12.62
N HIS A 96 1.22 -6.34 11.49
CA HIS A 96 1.79 -5.05 11.14
C HIS A 96 1.82 -4.89 9.62
N ILE A 97 1.96 -3.65 9.17
CA ILE A 97 2.21 -3.37 7.75
C ILE A 97 3.72 -3.53 7.55
N GLU A 98 4.13 -4.45 6.69
CA GLU A 98 5.54 -4.72 6.39
C GLU A 98 6.05 -3.76 5.31
N THR A 99 5.35 -3.70 4.18
CA THR A 99 5.66 -2.82 3.05
C THR A 99 4.40 -2.23 2.44
N VAL A 100 4.57 -1.15 1.68
CA VAL A 100 3.50 -0.56 0.88
C VAL A 100 4.01 -0.44 -0.57
N SER A 101 3.21 -0.79 -1.56
CA SER A 101 3.50 -0.48 -2.97
C SER A 101 2.61 0.65 -3.45
N LEU A 102 3.15 1.54 -4.29
CA LEU A 102 2.40 2.57 -4.99
C LEU A 102 2.22 2.13 -6.44
N HIS A 103 0.97 2.20 -6.90
CA HIS A 103 0.56 1.76 -8.22
C HIS A 103 -0.19 2.85 -8.96
N THR A 104 -0.15 2.79 -10.29
CA THR A 104 -0.87 3.70 -11.18
C THR A 104 -1.45 2.95 -12.37
N SER A 105 -2.52 3.48 -12.97
CA SER A 105 -2.92 3.08 -14.33
C SER A 105 -3.42 4.29 -15.11
N ASP A 106 -2.99 4.41 -16.35
CA ASP A 106 -3.36 5.50 -17.25
C ASP A 106 -4.73 5.31 -17.91
N THR A 107 -5.38 4.15 -17.69
CA THR A 107 -6.75 3.91 -18.15
C THR A 107 -7.56 3.15 -17.09
N PRO A 108 -8.89 3.29 -17.04
CA PRO A 108 -9.70 2.71 -15.97
C PRO A 108 -9.74 1.18 -16.00
N ASP A 109 -9.54 0.59 -17.18
CA ASP A 109 -9.47 -0.86 -17.41
C ASP A 109 -8.03 -1.33 -17.72
N GLY A 110 -7.04 -0.48 -17.45
CA GLY A 110 -5.64 -0.70 -17.82
C GLY A 110 -4.91 -1.66 -16.91
N GLU A 111 -3.74 -2.12 -17.35
CA GLU A 111 -2.82 -2.81 -16.46
C GLU A 111 -2.34 -1.83 -15.39
N VAL A 112 -2.33 -2.29 -14.14
CA VAL A 112 -1.86 -1.53 -12.99
C VAL A 112 -0.34 -1.67 -12.94
N GLU A 113 0.35 -0.53 -13.03
CA GLU A 113 1.81 -0.44 -13.05
C GLU A 113 2.34 -0.14 -11.64
N LEU A 114 3.25 -1.00 -11.16
CA LEU A 114 3.96 -0.80 -9.90
C LEU A 114 5.03 0.28 -10.06
N ILE A 115 4.84 1.42 -9.38
CA ILE A 115 5.82 2.51 -9.40
C ILE A 115 7.00 2.19 -8.49
N CYS A 116 6.71 1.92 -7.22
CA CYS A 116 7.74 1.78 -6.18
C CYS A 116 7.20 1.14 -4.90
N PHE A 117 8.12 0.64 -4.08
CA PHE A 117 7.85 0.25 -2.70
C PHE A 117 8.22 1.37 -1.72
N ILE A 118 7.40 1.54 -0.69
CA ILE A 118 7.46 2.61 0.30
C ILE A 118 7.51 1.97 1.69
N HIS A 119 8.44 2.46 2.52
CA HIS A 119 8.47 2.11 3.93
C HIS A 119 7.23 2.68 4.64
N PRO A 120 6.42 1.86 5.34
CA PRO A 120 5.11 2.28 5.84
C PRO A 120 5.18 3.48 6.79
N ASP A 121 6.18 3.52 7.67
CA ASP A 121 6.32 4.60 8.68
C ASP A 121 7.03 5.86 8.20
N THR A 122 8.16 5.73 7.50
CA THR A 122 8.96 6.88 7.08
C THR A 122 8.45 7.51 5.79
N CYS A 123 7.61 6.81 5.02
CA CYS A 123 7.23 7.16 3.65
C CYS A 123 8.44 7.32 2.71
N GLU A 124 9.58 6.73 3.06
CA GLU A 124 10.75 6.70 2.19
C GLU A 124 10.60 5.56 1.18
N ILE A 125 10.97 5.83 -0.07
CA ILE A 125 10.99 4.79 -1.10
C ILE A 125 12.13 3.81 -0.81
N THR A 126 11.79 2.53 -0.76
CA THR A 126 12.72 1.43 -0.50
C THR A 126 13.22 0.78 -1.78
N GLU A 127 12.41 0.80 -2.84
CA GLU A 127 12.73 0.23 -4.14
C GLU A 127 11.91 0.94 -5.23
N TRP A 128 12.52 1.16 -6.39
CA TRP A 128 11.87 1.75 -7.56
C TRP A 128 11.68 0.67 -8.62
N CYS A 129 10.49 0.57 -9.18
CA CYS A 129 10.09 -0.54 -10.06
C CYS A 129 9.59 -0.07 -11.43
N TYR A 130 9.26 1.22 -11.58
CA TYR A 130 8.83 1.81 -12.85
C TYR A 130 10.00 1.99 -13.82
N ASP A 131 9.85 1.53 -15.07
CA ASP A 131 10.87 1.64 -16.12
C ASP A 131 10.98 3.06 -16.72
#